data_AF-W5T227-F1
#
_entry.id   AF-W5T227-F1
#
_cell.length_a   1.000
_cell.length_b   1.000
_cell.length_c   1.000
_cell.angle_alpha   90.00
_cell.angle_beta   90.00
_cell.angle_gamma   90.00
#
_symmetry.space_group_name_H-M   'P 1'
#
loop_
_entity.id
_entity.type
_entity.pdbx_description
1 polymer ?
#
loop_
_entity_poly.entity_id
_entity_poly.type
_entity_poly.pdbx_seq_one_letter_code
_entity_poly.pdbx_strand_id
1 'polypeptide(L)'
;MAYAKPIITQQMVIAELIKAGINRDIATDLSFRYYRNELTYKDIEYLENTLNLKLEKIEANLKSDIKDLDNKIDNTENNLTAKTDNTKNELKSDIKDLDNKIDTVENNLNIKIDNVRNELKSDIKDLDNKIDTVENNLNIKIDNVRNELKSDIKDLDNKIDIVENNFNIKIDNVRNELKSDIKDLDNKIDIVKNELNVKIDNVKNELKSNIKTLDNKIDTVENNLNIKIDNVKNEISLIRKDISNLEKNNKWIFNLTFALWLTVLGGFIALILK
;
A
#
# COMPACT_ATOMS: atom_id res chain seq x y z
N MET A 1 116.67 -68.84 87.11
CA MET A 1 117.24 -68.49 85.80
C MET A 1 117.04 -66.99 85.59
N ALA A 2 118.11 -66.20 85.62
CA ALA A 2 118.05 -64.78 85.28
C ALA A 2 118.01 -64.67 83.75
N TYR A 3 116.88 -64.25 83.18
CA TYR A 3 116.77 -63.98 81.75
C TYR A 3 117.67 -62.79 81.37
N ALA A 4 118.52 -62.98 80.36
CA ALA A 4 119.35 -61.91 79.81
C ALA A 4 118.45 -60.81 79.22
N LYS A 5 118.62 -59.58 79.69
CA LYS A 5 117.88 -58.42 79.14
C LYS A 5 118.37 -58.17 77.70
N PRO A 6 117.46 -58.02 76.72
CA PRO A 6 117.84 -57.71 75.35
C PRO A 6 118.56 -56.36 75.27
N ILE A 7 119.65 -56.30 74.53
CA ILE A 7 120.41 -55.07 74.27
C ILE A 7 119.66 -54.30 73.19
N ILE A 8 119.07 -53.16 73.55
CA ILE A 8 118.50 -52.22 72.59
C ILE A 8 119.68 -51.66 71.77
N THR A 9 119.53 -51.49 70.45
CA THR A 9 120.55 -50.83 69.59
C THR A 9 120.08 -49.46 69.10
N GLN A 10 121.02 -48.57 68.75
CA GLN A 10 120.71 -47.23 68.23
C GLN A 10 119.81 -47.29 66.99
N GLN A 11 120.08 -48.22 66.07
CA GLN A 11 119.26 -48.41 64.88
C GLN A 11 117.82 -48.80 65.21
N MET A 12 117.61 -49.60 66.28
CA MET A 12 116.27 -49.95 66.75
C MET A 12 115.53 -48.73 67.32
N VAL A 13 116.22 -47.86 68.07
CA VAL A 13 115.63 -46.62 68.60
C VAL A 13 115.29 -45.64 67.47
N ILE A 14 116.17 -45.42 66.50
CA ILE A 14 115.89 -44.60 65.30
C ILE A 14 114.66 -45.14 64.56
N ALA A 15 114.59 -46.45 64.34
CA ALA A 15 113.48 -47.08 63.64
C ALA A 15 112.14 -46.87 64.38
N GLU A 16 112.12 -46.99 65.71
CA GLU A 16 110.92 -46.73 66.51
C GLU A 16 110.54 -45.23 66.53
N LEU A 17 111.50 -44.30 66.61
CA LEU A 17 111.22 -42.85 66.55
C LEU A 17 110.66 -42.44 65.18
N ILE A 18 111.19 -42.99 64.08
CA ILE A 18 110.66 -42.75 62.73
C ILE A 18 109.26 -43.34 62.56
N LYS A 19 109.00 -44.55 63.11
CA LYS A 19 107.65 -45.13 63.16
C LYS A 19 106.67 -44.26 63.92
N ALA A 20 107.13 -43.58 64.97
CA ALA A 20 106.35 -42.57 65.71
C ALA A 20 106.16 -41.26 64.92
N GLY A 21 106.58 -41.19 63.66
CA GLY A 21 106.40 -40.03 62.78
C GLY A 21 107.44 -38.94 62.95
N ILE A 22 108.50 -39.17 63.75
CA ILE A 22 109.58 -38.21 63.92
C ILE A 22 110.43 -38.19 62.66
N ASN A 23 110.70 -37.00 62.12
CA ASN A 23 111.54 -36.82 60.96
C ASN A 23 112.88 -37.57 61.14
N ARG A 24 113.34 -38.28 60.11
CA ARG A 24 114.51 -39.17 60.16
C ARG A 24 115.77 -38.51 60.72
N ASP A 25 116.02 -37.24 60.39
CA ASP A 25 117.21 -36.53 60.86
C ASP A 25 117.12 -36.24 62.36
N ILE A 26 115.92 -35.86 62.83
CA ILE A 26 115.63 -35.62 64.25
C ILE A 26 115.64 -36.94 65.04
N ALA A 27 115.07 -38.02 64.48
CA ALA A 27 115.08 -39.34 65.08
C ALA A 27 116.51 -39.91 65.22
N THR A 28 117.37 -39.63 64.24
CA THR A 28 118.79 -40.01 64.27
C THR A 28 119.54 -39.25 65.37
N ASP A 29 119.35 -37.94 65.46
CA ASP A 29 119.95 -37.09 66.51
C ASP A 29 119.46 -37.48 67.92
N LEU A 30 118.15 -37.66 68.12
CA LEU A 30 117.57 -38.10 69.40
C LEU A 30 118.09 -39.48 69.81
N SER A 31 118.16 -40.42 68.87
CA SER A 31 118.72 -41.74 69.17
C SER A 31 120.19 -41.70 69.52
N PHE A 32 120.99 -40.81 68.90
CA PHE A 32 122.40 -40.65 69.25
C PHE A 32 122.56 -40.12 70.67
N ARG A 33 121.79 -39.09 71.03
CA ARG A 33 121.76 -38.52 72.39
C ARG A 33 121.30 -39.54 73.44
N TYR A 34 120.32 -40.40 73.11
CA TYR A 34 119.85 -41.47 74.01
C TYR A 34 120.96 -42.44 74.43
N TYR A 35 121.77 -42.94 73.49
CA TYR A 35 122.87 -43.88 73.80
C TYR A 35 124.04 -43.25 74.54
N ARG A 36 124.23 -41.94 74.39
CA ARG A 36 125.26 -41.18 75.10
C ARG A 36 124.82 -40.76 76.51
N ASN A 37 123.61 -41.10 76.94
CA ASN A 37 122.93 -40.55 78.12
C ASN A 37 122.83 -39.01 78.10
N GLU A 38 122.89 -38.42 76.90
CA GLU A 38 122.76 -36.98 76.66
C GLU A 38 121.30 -36.60 76.33
N LEU A 39 120.44 -37.58 76.00
CA LEU A 39 119.00 -37.39 75.95
C LEU A 39 118.45 -37.71 77.32
N THR A 40 118.21 -36.68 78.08
CA THR A 40 117.71 -36.81 79.44
C THR A 40 116.18 -36.84 79.42
N TYR A 41 115.58 -37.38 80.48
CA TYR A 41 114.13 -37.29 80.69
C TYR A 41 113.63 -35.84 80.58
N LYS A 42 114.43 -34.87 81.03
CA LYS A 42 114.13 -33.43 80.95
C LYS A 42 114.02 -32.92 79.51
N ASP A 43 114.78 -33.48 78.57
CA ASP A 43 114.72 -33.05 77.16
C ASP A 43 113.43 -33.53 76.48
N ILE A 44 113.00 -34.75 76.78
CA ILE A 44 111.74 -35.31 76.29
C ILE A 44 110.55 -34.60 76.95
N GLU A 45 110.61 -34.38 78.25
CA GLU A 45 109.64 -33.59 79.01
C GLU A 45 109.52 -32.15 78.46
N TYR A 46 110.64 -31.52 78.09
CA TYR A 46 110.63 -30.19 77.47
C TYR A 46 109.94 -30.19 76.09
N LEU A 47 110.22 -31.19 75.24
CA LEU A 47 109.58 -31.33 73.93
C LEU A 47 108.08 -31.60 74.04
N GLU A 48 107.68 -32.51 74.93
CA GLU A 48 106.28 -32.84 75.21
C GLU A 48 105.54 -31.59 75.71
N ASN A 49 106.09 -30.90 76.70
CA ASN A 49 105.51 -29.65 77.22
C ASN A 49 105.39 -28.60 76.11
N THR A 50 106.42 -28.43 75.28
CA THR A 50 106.39 -27.46 74.18
C THR A 50 105.34 -27.81 73.12
N LEU A 51 105.19 -29.10 72.78
CA LEU A 51 104.21 -29.57 71.81
C LEU A 51 102.78 -29.40 72.34
N ASN A 52 102.53 -29.81 73.59
CA ASN A 52 101.25 -29.66 74.26
C ASN A 52 100.84 -28.19 74.32
N LEU A 53 101.75 -27.29 74.71
CA LEU A 53 101.49 -25.84 74.70
C LEU A 53 101.13 -25.30 73.31
N LYS A 54 101.78 -25.80 72.24
CA LYS A 54 101.44 -25.41 70.86
C LYS A 54 100.07 -25.93 70.43
N LEU A 55 99.73 -27.17 70.78
CA LEU A 55 98.44 -27.79 70.49
C LEU A 55 97.31 -27.07 71.24
N GLU A 56 97.48 -26.79 72.52
CA GLU A 56 96.54 -26.00 73.32
C GLU A 56 96.30 -24.61 72.71
N LYS A 57 97.37 -23.95 72.24
CA LYS A 57 97.25 -22.65 71.58
C LYS A 57 96.49 -22.74 70.25
N ILE A 58 96.73 -23.78 69.45
CA ILE A 58 95.98 -24.02 68.20
C ILE A 58 94.51 -24.28 68.49
N GLU A 59 94.21 -25.14 69.46
CA GLU A 59 92.84 -25.48 69.85
C GLU A 59 92.10 -24.23 70.37
N ALA A 60 92.76 -23.41 71.19
CA ALA A 60 92.21 -22.15 71.68
C ALA A 60 91.91 -21.17 70.53
N ASN A 61 92.83 -21.02 69.57
CA ASN A 61 92.63 -20.18 68.40
C ASN A 61 91.46 -20.68 67.54
N LEU A 62 91.39 -21.99 67.25
CA LEU A 62 90.29 -22.57 66.46
C LEU A 62 88.94 -22.42 67.16
N LYS A 63 88.88 -22.62 68.48
CA LYS A 63 87.67 -22.36 69.27
C LYS A 63 87.24 -20.90 69.19
N SER A 64 88.20 -19.97 69.20
CA SER A 64 87.93 -18.54 69.02
C SER A 64 87.38 -18.24 67.62
N ASP A 65 88.02 -18.76 66.57
CA ASP A 65 87.60 -18.55 65.18
C ASP A 65 86.20 -19.12 64.89
N ILE A 66 85.90 -20.32 65.42
CA ILE A 66 84.56 -20.93 65.33
C ILE A 66 83.53 -20.05 66.01
N LYS A 67 83.81 -19.58 67.24
CA LYS A 67 82.90 -18.69 67.97
C LYS A 67 82.65 -17.38 67.20
N ASP A 68 83.68 -16.82 66.58
CA ASP A 68 83.54 -15.61 65.77
C ASP A 68 82.74 -15.85 64.49
N LEU A 69 82.88 -17.02 63.87
CA LEU A 69 82.05 -17.43 62.72
C LEU A 69 80.60 -17.65 63.12
N ASP A 70 80.32 -18.34 64.22
CA ASP A 70 78.97 -18.54 64.74
C ASP A 70 78.29 -17.19 65.00
N ASN A 71 78.98 -16.27 65.68
CA ASN A 71 78.47 -14.90 65.89
C ASN A 71 78.17 -14.16 64.57
N LYS A 72 78.98 -14.37 63.51
CA LYS A 72 78.73 -13.77 62.19
C LYS A 72 77.54 -14.41 61.48
N ILE A 73 77.37 -15.72 61.60
CA ILE A 73 76.24 -16.47 61.05
C ILE A 73 74.95 -15.99 61.74
N ASP A 74 74.91 -15.99 63.07
CA ASP A 74 73.75 -15.53 63.86
C ASP A 74 73.36 -14.09 63.48
N ASN A 75 74.34 -13.18 63.39
CA ASN A 75 74.08 -11.81 62.96
C ASN A 75 73.53 -11.74 61.53
N THR A 76 74.02 -12.57 60.62
CA THR A 76 73.55 -12.59 59.23
C THR A 76 72.13 -13.15 59.15
N GLU A 77 71.83 -14.24 59.86
CA GLU A 77 70.49 -14.84 59.91
C GLU A 77 69.47 -13.87 60.51
N ASN A 78 69.83 -13.19 61.61
CA ASN A 78 68.96 -12.17 62.22
C ASN A 78 68.68 -11.02 61.25
N ASN A 79 69.71 -10.52 60.56
CA ASN A 79 69.55 -9.44 59.57
C ASN A 79 68.69 -9.87 58.37
N LEU A 80 68.86 -11.10 57.86
CA LEU A 80 68.06 -11.63 56.76
C LEU A 80 66.60 -11.85 57.17
N THR A 81 66.37 -12.35 58.38
CA THR A 81 65.02 -12.53 58.94
C THR A 81 64.33 -11.18 59.06
N ALA A 82 64.98 -10.18 59.66
CA ALA A 82 64.43 -8.84 59.80
C ALA A 82 64.10 -8.19 58.43
N LYS A 83 64.99 -8.35 57.44
CA LYS A 83 64.75 -7.82 56.08
C LYS A 83 63.58 -8.52 55.39
N THR A 84 63.46 -9.84 55.57
CA THR A 84 62.37 -10.65 55.01
C THR A 84 61.03 -10.25 55.62
N ASP A 85 60.97 -10.08 56.94
CA ASP A 85 59.76 -9.67 57.65
C ASP A 85 59.32 -8.26 57.25
N ASN A 86 60.27 -7.31 57.10
CA ASN A 86 59.97 -5.97 56.61
C ASN A 86 59.38 -6.01 55.19
N THR A 87 60.03 -6.70 54.23
CA THR A 87 59.52 -6.81 52.87
C THR A 87 58.15 -7.49 52.82
N LYS A 88 57.92 -8.52 53.63
CA LYS A 88 56.62 -9.19 53.74
C LYS A 88 55.52 -8.24 54.24
N ASN A 89 55.84 -7.42 55.23
CA ASN A 89 54.90 -6.45 55.80
C ASN A 89 54.59 -5.33 54.80
N GLU A 90 55.59 -4.81 54.08
CA GLU A 90 55.41 -3.83 53.00
C GLU A 90 54.49 -4.40 51.90
N LEU A 91 54.78 -5.58 51.38
CA LEU A 91 53.95 -6.23 50.36
C LEU A 91 52.51 -6.48 50.84
N LYS A 92 52.33 -6.86 52.10
CA LYS A 92 50.99 -7.05 52.68
C LYS A 92 50.22 -5.72 52.76
N SER A 93 50.91 -4.62 53.03
CA SER A 93 50.31 -3.28 53.01
C SER A 93 49.93 -2.88 51.59
N ASP A 94 50.83 -3.06 50.62
CA ASP A 94 50.60 -2.72 49.21
C ASP A 94 49.40 -3.49 48.62
N ILE A 95 49.30 -4.79 48.92
CA ILE A 95 48.16 -5.63 48.51
C ILE A 95 46.85 -5.07 49.09
N LYS A 96 46.83 -4.75 50.38
CA LYS A 96 45.63 -4.19 51.03
C LYS A 96 45.22 -2.85 50.41
N ASP A 97 46.19 -1.99 50.08
CA ASP A 97 45.91 -0.71 49.43
C ASP A 97 45.39 -0.88 48.00
N LEU A 98 45.88 -1.89 47.28
CA LEU A 98 45.35 -2.25 45.96
C LEU A 98 43.94 -2.80 46.04
N ASP A 99 43.64 -3.69 46.98
CA ASP A 99 42.28 -4.22 47.20
C ASP A 99 41.29 -3.08 47.47
N ASN A 100 41.63 -2.15 48.37
CA ASN A 100 40.80 -0.98 48.64
C ASN A 100 40.58 -0.10 47.40
N LYS A 101 41.60 0.07 46.55
CA LYS A 101 41.48 0.82 45.29
C LYS A 101 40.59 0.10 44.29
N ILE A 102 40.70 -1.22 44.18
CA ILE A 102 39.86 -2.05 43.30
C ILE A 102 38.40 -1.93 43.75
N ASP A 103 38.11 -2.12 45.04
CA ASP A 103 36.77 -1.99 45.61
C ASP A 103 36.17 -0.60 45.33
N THR A 104 36.98 0.45 45.47
CA THR A 104 36.55 1.83 45.19
C THR A 104 36.22 2.01 43.71
N VAL A 105 37.04 1.47 42.80
CA VAL A 105 36.80 1.54 41.35
C VAL A 105 35.54 0.76 40.97
N GLU A 106 35.37 -0.45 41.49
CA GLU A 106 34.21 -1.30 41.22
C GLU A 106 32.91 -0.62 41.67
N ASN A 107 32.89 -0.07 42.89
CA ASN A 107 31.73 0.67 43.40
C ASN A 107 31.40 1.91 42.54
N ASN A 108 32.41 2.68 42.13
CA ASN A 108 32.21 3.83 41.26
C ASN A 108 31.69 3.44 39.86
N LEU A 109 32.15 2.31 39.30
CA LEU A 109 31.67 1.80 38.03
C LEU A 109 30.23 1.32 38.13
N ASN A 110 29.88 0.59 39.20
CA ASN A 110 28.50 0.15 39.44
C ASN A 110 27.54 1.33 39.55
N ILE A 111 27.90 2.38 40.30
CA ILE A 111 27.11 3.61 40.39
C ILE A 111 26.93 4.28 39.01
N LYS A 112 28.00 4.37 38.22
CA LYS A 112 27.91 4.94 36.86
C LYS A 112 27.01 4.11 35.94
N ILE A 113 27.10 2.79 36.00
CA ILE A 113 26.27 1.88 35.21
C ILE A 113 24.80 2.05 35.59
N ASP A 114 24.49 2.11 36.88
CA ASP A 114 23.11 2.26 37.35
C ASP A 114 22.53 3.63 36.97
N ASN A 115 23.33 4.70 37.04
CA ASN A 115 22.92 6.02 36.56
C ASN A 115 22.57 5.99 35.06
N VAL A 116 23.45 5.45 34.22
CA VAL A 116 23.21 5.34 32.77
C VAL A 116 21.97 4.47 32.48
N ARG A 117 21.77 3.36 33.20
CA ARG A 117 20.57 2.53 33.05
C ARG A 117 19.30 3.29 33.41
N ASN A 118 19.33 4.10 34.46
CA ASN A 118 18.19 4.90 34.89
C ASN A 118 17.87 6.03 33.90
N GLU A 119 18.89 6.71 33.38
CA GLU A 119 18.74 7.73 32.34
C GLU A 119 18.12 7.12 31.07
N LEU A 120 18.67 6.00 30.57
CA LEU A 120 18.12 5.31 29.40
C LEU A 120 16.68 4.85 29.60
N LYS A 121 16.34 4.36 30.80
CA LYS A 121 14.95 3.97 31.12
C LYS A 121 14.01 5.17 31.11
N SER A 122 14.47 6.34 31.55
CA SER A 122 13.72 7.59 31.48
C SER A 122 13.53 8.04 30.02
N ASP A 123 14.58 8.03 29.22
CA ASP A 123 14.55 8.42 27.81
C ASP A 123 13.59 7.53 27.01
N ILE A 124 13.61 6.21 27.24
CA ILE A 124 12.68 5.26 26.61
C ILE A 124 11.24 5.60 26.99
N LYS A 125 10.95 5.85 28.27
CA LYS A 125 9.60 6.22 28.72
C LYS A 125 9.13 7.54 28.09
N ASP A 126 10.01 8.52 27.96
CA ASP A 126 9.68 9.80 27.33
C ASP A 126 9.44 9.64 25.82
N LEU A 127 10.16 8.75 25.14
CA LEU A 127 9.91 8.38 23.75
C LEU A 127 8.56 7.68 23.58
N ASP A 128 8.23 6.72 24.44
CA ASP A 128 6.93 6.03 24.43
C ASP A 128 5.78 7.03 24.58
N ASN A 129 5.86 7.95 25.55
CA ASN A 129 4.86 9.01 25.74
C ASN A 129 4.72 9.93 24.51
N LYS A 130 5.83 10.24 23.83
CA LYS A 130 5.81 11.04 22.58
C LYS A 130 5.14 10.27 21.45
N ILE A 131 5.41 8.97 21.31
CA ILE A 131 4.79 8.10 20.32
C ILE A 131 3.26 8.05 20.56
N ASP A 132 2.82 7.78 21.79
CA ASP A 132 1.40 7.75 22.16
C ASP A 132 0.70 9.08 21.84
N THR A 133 1.37 10.20 22.11
CA THR A 133 0.84 11.53 21.82
C THR A 133 0.68 11.75 20.31
N VAL A 134 1.66 11.35 19.51
CA VAL A 134 1.59 11.45 18.05
C VAL A 134 0.49 10.56 17.48
N GLU A 135 0.37 9.32 17.95
CA GLU A 135 -0.66 8.37 17.53
C GLU A 135 -2.06 8.92 17.82
N ASN A 136 -2.31 9.41 19.03
CA ASN A 136 -3.59 10.02 19.39
C ASN A 136 -3.93 11.24 18.52
N ASN A 137 -2.95 12.13 18.27
CA ASN A 137 -3.15 13.29 17.41
C ASN A 137 -3.46 12.91 15.95
N LEU A 138 -2.82 11.85 15.43
CA LEU A 138 -3.08 11.34 14.09
C LEU A 138 -4.48 10.72 13.99
N ASN A 139 -4.90 9.94 14.99
CA ASN A 139 -6.25 9.36 15.05
C ASN A 139 -7.32 10.46 15.06
N ILE A 140 -7.16 11.50 15.88
CA ILE A 140 -8.07 12.66 15.90
C ILE A 140 -8.15 13.35 14.53
N LYS A 141 -7.00 13.58 13.87
CA LYS A 141 -6.98 14.19 12.54
C LYS A 141 -7.69 13.32 11.50
N ILE A 142 -7.47 12.01 11.52
CA ILE A 142 -8.13 11.06 10.61
C ILE A 142 -9.64 11.09 10.82
N ASP A 143 -10.11 11.09 12.06
CA ASP A 143 -11.55 11.11 12.36
C ASP A 143 -12.20 12.43 11.95
N ASN A 144 -11.51 13.57 12.14
CA ASN A 144 -11.99 14.87 11.65
C ASN A 144 -12.15 14.86 10.12
N VAL A 145 -11.14 14.41 9.36
CA VAL A 145 -11.21 14.33 7.90
C VAL A 145 -12.33 13.39 7.44
N ARG A 146 -12.51 12.24 8.12
CA ARG A 146 -13.61 11.31 7.81
C ARG A 146 -14.99 11.95 8.02
N ASN A 147 -15.14 12.73 9.09
CA ASN A 147 -16.40 13.41 9.38
C ASN A 147 -16.70 14.53 8.38
N GLU A 148 -15.68 15.32 8.01
CA GLU A 148 -15.79 16.35 6.96
C GLU A 148 -16.21 15.72 5.63
N LEU A 149 -15.51 14.68 5.18
CA LEU A 149 -15.86 13.97 3.94
C LEU A 149 -17.28 13.39 3.96
N LYS A 150 -17.71 12.85 5.10
CA LYS A 150 -19.08 12.35 5.26
C LYS A 150 -20.12 13.46 5.13
N SER A 151 -19.82 14.66 5.63
CA SER A 151 -20.68 15.84 5.48
C SER A 151 -20.72 16.29 4.02
N ASP A 152 -19.56 16.39 3.36
CA ASP A 152 -19.46 16.80 1.96
C ASP A 152 -20.23 15.85 1.03
N ILE A 153 -20.12 14.54 1.26
CA ILE A 153 -20.88 13.53 0.50
C ILE A 153 -22.39 13.76 0.68
N LYS A 154 -22.86 13.96 1.91
CA LYS A 154 -24.28 14.22 2.19
C LYS A 154 -24.77 15.51 1.51
N ASP A 155 -23.97 16.56 1.52
CA ASP A 155 -24.31 17.82 0.86
C ASP A 155 -24.36 17.67 -0.67
N LEU A 156 -23.48 16.84 -1.24
CA LEU A 156 -23.50 16.52 -2.66
C LEU A 156 -24.74 15.70 -3.04
N ASP A 157 -25.09 14.68 -2.25
CA ASP A 157 -26.31 13.89 -2.44
C ASP A 157 -27.56 14.79 -2.44
N ASN A 158 -27.68 15.69 -1.45
CA ASN A 158 -28.78 16.66 -1.41
C ASN A 158 -28.83 17.56 -2.66
N LYS A 159 -27.67 18.01 -3.17
CA LYS A 159 -27.61 18.83 -4.39
C LYS A 159 -28.03 18.04 -5.62
N ILE A 160 -27.65 16.76 -5.70
CA ILE A 160 -28.08 15.86 -6.77
C ILE A 160 -29.60 15.70 -6.75
N ASP A 161 -30.18 15.40 -5.58
CA ASP A 161 -31.64 15.27 -5.41
C ASP A 161 -32.40 16.52 -5.85
N ILE A 162 -31.89 17.71 -5.47
CA ILE A 162 -32.49 19.00 -5.88
C ILE A 162 -32.44 19.17 -7.40
N VAL A 163 -31.30 18.84 -8.04
CA VAL A 163 -31.15 18.95 -9.50
C VAL A 163 -32.07 17.97 -10.21
N GLU A 164 -32.16 16.72 -9.74
CA GLU A 164 -33.04 15.69 -10.30
C GLU A 164 -34.51 16.11 -10.21
N ASN A 165 -34.95 16.59 -9.05
CA ASN A 165 -36.31 17.09 -8.87
C ASN A 165 -36.61 18.29 -9.80
N ASN A 166 -35.68 19.24 -9.92
CA ASN A 166 -35.84 20.39 -10.82
C ASN A 166 -35.94 19.97 -12.29
N PHE A 167 -35.18 18.95 -12.71
CA PHE A 167 -35.30 18.41 -14.06
C PHE A 167 -36.63 17.69 -14.28
N ASN A 168 -37.10 16.89 -13.32
CA ASN A 168 -38.40 16.25 -13.41
C ASN A 168 -39.54 17.28 -13.57
N ILE A 169 -39.52 18.36 -12.77
CA ILE A 169 -40.49 19.47 -12.89
C ILE A 169 -40.43 20.11 -14.28
N LYS A 170 -39.23 20.40 -14.81
CA LYS A 170 -39.08 20.98 -16.16
C LYS A 170 -39.62 20.04 -17.25
N ILE A 171 -39.34 18.74 -17.14
CA ILE A 171 -39.84 17.73 -18.07
C ILE A 171 -41.36 17.69 -18.03
N ASP A 172 -41.97 17.70 -16.85
CA ASP A 172 -43.43 17.67 -16.71
C ASP A 172 -44.09 18.94 -17.23
N ASN A 173 -43.48 20.11 -17.04
CA ASN A 173 -43.95 21.36 -17.63
C ASN A 173 -43.94 21.28 -19.17
N VAL A 174 -42.83 20.86 -19.78
CA VAL A 174 -42.73 20.69 -21.25
C VAL A 174 -43.74 19.68 -21.76
N ARG A 175 -43.93 18.55 -21.05
CA ARG A 175 -44.97 17.55 -21.42
C ARG A 175 -46.38 18.14 -21.39
N ASN A 176 -46.69 18.97 -20.40
CA ASN A 176 -47.99 19.61 -20.28
C ASN A 176 -48.23 20.68 -21.36
N GLU A 177 -47.21 21.49 -21.67
CA GLU A 177 -47.25 22.46 -22.78
C GLU A 177 -47.49 21.75 -24.11
N LEU A 178 -46.70 20.72 -24.44
CA LEU A 178 -46.89 19.93 -25.66
C LEU A 178 -48.27 19.28 -25.74
N LYS A 179 -48.80 18.79 -24.61
CA LYS A 179 -50.16 18.22 -24.56
C LYS A 179 -51.22 19.29 -24.85
N SER A 180 -51.02 20.52 -24.38
CA SER A 180 -51.92 21.65 -24.70
C SER A 180 -51.83 22.02 -26.18
N ASP A 181 -50.62 22.15 -26.72
CA ASP A 181 -50.40 22.47 -28.14
C ASP A 181 -51.04 21.43 -29.07
N ILE A 182 -50.91 20.14 -28.74
CA ILE A 182 -51.57 19.05 -29.49
C ILE A 182 -53.08 19.21 -29.46
N LYS A 183 -53.68 19.49 -28.29
CA LYS A 183 -55.13 19.69 -28.16
C LYS A 183 -55.62 20.90 -28.96
N ASP A 184 -54.86 22.00 -28.95
CA ASP A 184 -55.19 23.20 -29.73
C ASP A 184 -55.09 22.95 -31.23
N LEU A 185 -54.11 22.14 -31.66
CA LEU A 185 -53.99 21.72 -33.05
C LEU A 185 -55.16 20.81 -33.47
N ASP A 186 -55.55 19.83 -32.65
CA ASP A 186 -56.72 18.97 -32.90
C ASP A 186 -58.00 19.81 -33.04
N ASN A 187 -58.22 20.79 -32.15
CA ASN A 187 -59.35 21.72 -32.25
C ASN A 187 -59.34 22.52 -33.56
N LYS A 188 -58.17 23.04 -33.98
CA LYS A 188 -58.03 23.76 -35.26
C LYS A 188 -58.32 22.85 -36.46
N ILE A 189 -57.87 21.61 -36.42
CA ILE A 189 -58.15 20.60 -37.46
C ILE A 189 -59.66 20.35 -37.54
N ASP A 190 -60.35 20.18 -36.42
CA ASP A 190 -61.80 19.98 -36.38
C ASP A 190 -62.57 21.19 -36.93
N ILE A 191 -62.17 22.42 -36.60
CA ILE A 191 -62.75 23.64 -37.15
C ILE A 191 -62.60 23.66 -38.68
N VAL A 192 -61.39 23.46 -39.19
CA VAL A 192 -61.11 23.44 -40.64
C VAL A 192 -61.93 22.35 -41.34
N LYS A 193 -62.03 21.16 -40.74
CA LYS A 193 -62.83 20.05 -41.27
C LYS A 193 -64.31 20.41 -41.34
N ASN A 194 -64.86 21.06 -40.31
CA ASN A 194 -66.25 21.52 -40.30
C ASN A 194 -66.51 22.62 -41.34
N GLU A 195 -65.62 23.61 -41.46
CA GLU A 195 -65.71 24.65 -42.48
C GLU A 195 -65.68 24.06 -43.90
N LEU A 196 -64.81 23.08 -44.15
CA LEU A 196 -64.75 22.36 -45.42
C LEU A 196 -66.05 21.60 -45.69
N ASN A 197 -66.60 20.89 -44.70
CA ASN A 197 -67.89 20.20 -44.84
C ASN A 197 -69.02 21.18 -45.21
N VAL A 198 -69.11 22.33 -44.53
CA VAL A 198 -70.10 23.38 -44.84
C VAL A 198 -69.92 23.92 -46.26
N LYS A 199 -68.68 24.18 -46.69
CA LYS A 199 -68.40 24.62 -48.07
C LYS A 199 -68.84 23.56 -49.09
N ILE A 200 -68.55 22.28 -48.83
CA ILE A 200 -68.96 21.17 -49.68
C ILE A 200 -70.50 21.09 -49.76
N ASP A 201 -71.20 21.20 -48.64
CA ASP A 201 -72.67 21.17 -48.61
C ASP A 201 -73.30 22.36 -49.34
N ASN A 202 -72.73 23.56 -49.20
CA ASN A 202 -73.17 24.74 -49.93
C ASN A 202 -73.02 24.55 -51.45
N VAL A 203 -71.85 24.09 -51.92
CA VAL A 203 -71.60 23.79 -53.34
C VAL A 203 -72.58 22.71 -53.83
N LYS A 204 -72.79 21.65 -53.05
CA LYS A 204 -73.74 20.57 -53.38
C LYS A 204 -75.17 21.10 -53.52
N ASN A 205 -75.60 21.99 -52.64
CA ASN A 205 -76.94 22.60 -52.68
C ASN A 205 -77.10 23.57 -53.86
N GLU A 206 -76.09 24.38 -54.15
CA GLU A 206 -76.07 25.27 -55.31
C GLU A 206 -76.16 24.46 -56.62
N LEU A 207 -75.34 23.41 -56.76
CA LEU A 207 -75.40 22.50 -57.91
C LEU A 207 -76.79 21.86 -58.04
N LYS A 208 -77.38 21.40 -56.94
CA LYS A 208 -78.75 20.84 -56.94
C LYS A 208 -79.81 21.86 -57.40
N SER A 209 -79.69 23.11 -56.98
CA SER A 209 -80.58 24.21 -57.40
C SER A 209 -80.41 24.54 -58.88
N ASN A 210 -79.16 24.59 -59.36
CA ASN A 210 -78.84 24.81 -60.77
C ASN A 210 -79.39 23.69 -61.66
N ILE A 211 -79.26 22.43 -61.24
CA ILE A 211 -79.86 21.28 -61.93
C ILE A 211 -81.38 21.43 -61.99
N LYS A 212 -82.06 21.72 -60.87
CA LYS A 212 -83.53 21.92 -60.87
C LYS A 212 -83.97 23.07 -61.79
N THR A 213 -83.20 24.16 -61.82
CA THR A 213 -83.48 25.29 -62.72
C THR A 213 -83.31 24.89 -64.19
N LEU A 214 -82.30 24.08 -64.48
CA LEU A 214 -82.08 23.53 -65.81
C LEU A 214 -83.22 22.57 -66.22
N ASP A 215 -83.66 21.69 -65.32
CA ASP A 215 -84.80 20.80 -65.54
C ASP A 215 -86.07 21.60 -65.86
N ASN A 216 -86.41 22.62 -65.07
CA ASN A 216 -87.57 23.48 -65.34
C ASN A 216 -87.47 24.21 -66.71
N LYS A 217 -86.26 24.62 -67.12
CA LYS A 217 -86.03 25.23 -68.44
C LYS A 217 -86.24 24.20 -69.55
N ILE A 218 -85.77 22.97 -69.36
CA ILE A 218 -86.02 21.85 -70.29
C ILE A 218 -87.52 21.60 -70.41
N ASP A 219 -88.25 21.47 -69.31
CA ASP A 219 -89.71 21.28 -69.30
C ASP A 219 -90.45 22.41 -70.03
N THR A 220 -90.00 23.66 -69.85
CA THR A 220 -90.59 24.83 -70.53
C THR A 220 -90.35 24.76 -72.04
N VAL A 221 -89.13 24.39 -72.45
CA VAL A 221 -88.78 24.19 -73.87
C VAL A 221 -89.60 23.05 -74.46
N GLU A 222 -89.71 21.92 -73.76
CA GLU A 222 -90.50 20.77 -74.15
C GLU A 222 -91.98 21.12 -74.33
N ASN A 223 -92.59 21.81 -73.36
CA ASN A 223 -93.98 22.28 -73.46
C ASN A 223 -94.20 23.25 -74.63
N ASN A 224 -93.29 24.23 -74.82
CA ASN A 224 -93.38 25.16 -75.94
C ASN A 224 -93.25 24.44 -77.30
N LEU A 225 -92.37 23.44 -77.40
CA LEU A 225 -92.23 22.61 -78.59
C LEU A 225 -93.51 21.79 -78.83
N ASN A 226 -94.09 21.19 -77.79
CA ASN A 226 -95.36 20.46 -77.88
C ASN A 226 -96.51 21.36 -78.37
N ILE A 227 -96.66 22.57 -77.83
CA ILE A 227 -97.65 23.56 -78.31
C ILE A 227 -97.43 23.91 -79.77
N LYS A 228 -96.18 24.20 -80.18
CA LYS A 228 -95.86 24.48 -81.59
C LYS A 228 -96.18 23.30 -82.50
N ILE A 229 -95.85 22.08 -82.08
CA ILE A 229 -96.18 20.85 -82.79
C ILE A 229 -97.69 20.69 -82.94
N ASP A 230 -98.46 20.93 -81.88
CA ASP A 230 -99.92 20.81 -81.93
C ASP A 230 -100.57 21.90 -82.79
N ASN A 231 -100.05 23.13 -82.78
CA ASN A 231 -100.47 24.17 -83.71
C ASN A 231 -100.21 23.77 -85.17
N VAL A 232 -99.01 23.25 -85.47
CA VAL A 232 -98.67 22.75 -86.81
C VAL A 232 -99.58 21.58 -87.21
N LYS A 233 -99.87 20.63 -86.29
CA LYS A 233 -100.83 19.55 -86.55
C LYS A 233 -102.23 20.09 -86.87
N ASN A 234 -102.69 21.11 -86.15
CA ASN A 234 -103.98 21.75 -86.39
C ASN A 234 -104.03 22.45 -87.75
N GLU A 235 -102.99 23.21 -88.12
CA GLU A 235 -102.87 23.83 -89.45
C GLU A 235 -102.88 22.77 -90.56
N ILE A 236 -102.11 21.68 -90.42
CA ILE A 236 -102.13 20.55 -91.35
C ILE A 236 -103.52 19.92 -91.45
N SER A 237 -104.26 19.81 -90.34
CA SER A 237 -105.63 19.28 -90.31
C SER A 237 -106.61 20.19 -91.09
N LEU A 238 -106.51 21.51 -90.90
CA LEU A 238 -107.28 22.49 -91.66
C LEU A 238 -106.96 22.41 -93.15
N ILE A 239 -105.66 22.38 -93.52
CA ILE A 239 -105.22 22.21 -94.91
C ILE A 239 -105.76 20.90 -95.51
N ARG A 240 -105.72 19.78 -94.76
CA ARG A 240 -106.31 18.51 -95.22
C ARG A 240 -107.81 18.64 -95.47
N LYS A 241 -108.54 19.38 -94.63
CA LYS A 241 -109.97 19.64 -94.81
C LYS A 241 -110.24 20.51 -96.04
N ASP A 242 -109.43 21.55 -96.25
CA ASP A 242 -109.52 22.42 -97.43
C ASP A 242 -109.21 21.65 -98.72
N ILE A 243 -108.17 20.81 -98.72
CA ILE A 243 -107.88 19.87 -99.84
C ILE A 243 -109.06 18.94 -100.09
N SER A 244 -109.67 18.34 -99.06
CA SER A 244 -110.84 17.46 -99.22
C SER A 244 -112.05 18.19 -99.82
N ASN A 245 -112.28 19.43 -99.40
CA ASN A 245 -113.34 20.27 -99.97
C ASN A 245 -113.07 20.62 -101.43
N LEU A 246 -111.81 20.96 -101.77
CA LEU A 246 -111.39 21.18 -103.16
C LEU A 246 -111.53 19.91 -104.01
N GLU A 247 -111.17 18.74 -103.50
CA GLU A 247 -111.38 17.46 -104.18
C GLU A 247 -112.87 17.19 -104.44
N LYS A 248 -113.75 17.48 -103.46
CA LYS A 248 -115.21 17.38 -103.63
C LYS A 248 -115.73 18.38 -104.65
N ASN A 249 -115.30 19.64 -104.59
CA ASN A 249 -115.69 20.68 -105.54
C ASN A 249 -115.20 20.36 -106.95
N ASN A 250 -113.96 19.89 -107.11
CA ASN A 250 -113.42 19.45 -108.39
C ASN A 250 -114.18 18.22 -108.92
N LYS A 251 -114.52 17.23 -108.07
CA LYS A 251 -115.41 16.11 -108.46
C LYS A 251 -116.78 16.62 -108.90
N TRP A 252 -117.37 17.58 -108.18
CA TRP A 252 -118.67 18.16 -108.51
C TRP A 252 -118.63 18.93 -109.83
N ILE A 253 -117.64 19.80 -110.04
CA ILE A 253 -117.42 20.54 -111.29
C ILE A 253 -117.15 19.55 -112.43
N PHE A 254 -116.30 18.55 -112.23
CA PHE A 254 -116.03 17.53 -113.25
C PHE A 254 -117.31 16.77 -113.62
N ASN A 255 -118.14 16.38 -112.64
CA ASN A 255 -119.43 15.75 -112.92
C ASN A 255 -120.39 16.70 -113.66
N LEU A 256 -120.40 17.99 -113.31
CA LEU A 256 -121.23 19.01 -113.96
C LEU A 256 -120.77 19.29 -115.40
N THR A 257 -119.46 19.44 -115.64
CA THR A 257 -118.89 19.68 -116.97
C THR A 257 -118.99 18.43 -117.84
N PHE A 258 -118.82 17.24 -117.27
CA PHE A 258 -119.10 15.96 -117.94
C PHE A 258 -120.57 15.84 -118.33
N ALA A 259 -121.51 16.22 -117.43
CA ALA A 259 -122.93 16.25 -117.73
C ALA A 259 -123.29 17.29 -118.81
N LEU A 260 -122.70 18.50 -118.77
CA LEU A 260 -122.86 19.53 -119.80
C LEU A 260 -122.28 19.07 -121.15
N TRP A 261 -121.14 18.39 -121.14
CA TRP A 261 -120.60 17.77 -122.36
C TRP A 261 -121.58 16.73 -122.92
N LEU A 262 -122.19 15.89 -122.08
CA LEU A 262 -123.22 14.93 -122.51
C LEU A 262 -124.50 15.62 -123.06
N THR A 263 -124.96 16.72 -122.47
CA THR A 263 -126.14 17.44 -122.97
C THR A 263 -125.89 18.19 -124.26
N VAL A 264 -124.73 18.82 -124.43
CA VAL A 264 -124.34 19.47 -125.70
C VAL A 264 -124.16 18.42 -126.80
N LEU A 265 -123.55 17.27 -126.49
CA LEU A 265 -123.42 16.15 -127.43
C LEU A 265 -124.80 15.61 -127.83
N GLY A 266 -125.72 15.44 -126.85
CA GLY A 266 -127.11 15.05 -127.09
C GLY A 266 -127.90 16.07 -127.92
N GLY A 267 -127.69 17.36 -127.67
CA GLY A 267 -128.30 18.46 -128.43
C GLY A 267 -127.81 18.52 -129.88
N PHE A 268 -126.51 18.33 -130.12
CA PHE A 268 -125.94 18.23 -131.47
C PHE A 268 -126.48 17.03 -132.24
N ILE A 269 -126.64 15.87 -131.58
CA ILE A 269 -127.25 14.68 -132.19
C ILE A 269 -128.71 14.95 -132.59
N ALA A 270 -129.47 15.66 -131.75
CA ALA A 270 -130.87 16.01 -132.04
C ALA A 270 -131.03 17.00 -133.20
N LEU A 271 -130.06 17.89 -133.41
CA LEU A 271 -130.03 18.87 -134.51
C LEU A 271 -129.63 18.25 -135.87
N ILE A 272 -129.02 17.06 -135.89
CA ILE A 272 -128.62 16.35 -137.12
C ILE A 272 -129.73 15.39 -137.63
N LEU A 273 -130.78 15.12 -136.84
CA LEU A 273 -131.85 14.16 -137.18
C LEU A 273 -133.16 14.80 -137.67
N LYS A 274 -133.15 16.05 -138.15
CA LYS A 274 -134.30 16.72 -138.78
C LYS A 274 -133.92 17.48 -140.05
#